data_AF-A0A971FTH8-F1
#
_entry.id   AF-A0A971FTH8-F1
#
_cell.length_a   1.000
_cell.length_b   1.000
_cell.length_c   1.000
_cell.angle_alpha   90.00
_cell.angle_beta   90.00
_cell.angle_gamma   90.00
#
_symmetry.space_group_name_H-M   'P 1'
#
loop_
_entity.id
_entity.type
_entity.pdbx_description
1 polymer ?
#
loop_
_entity_poly.entity_id
_entity_poly.type
_entity_poly.pdbx_seq_one_letter_code
_entity_poly.pdbx_strand_id
1 'polypeptide(L)'
;MITKEETTILKGVAIVFMLYLHLFNQMPNVSLCDYFITLGDIPLVHLLTRACNPVSFFLILGGYGMYMVYRKGDKNKYIRILKLYIHYWVILALFLLVGFIVYGRTPGSFLTILSNVTGFEATYNGEIWFLLPYALLSITSSWLFSITDRFKTRYVLLVLFFVNLCTSFLISRYGDAFFYHNYLAYDPLLYFHLMFSFYLGAMTAKHQLITKISESKAGQILKKIRMDVVAFDYRL
;
A
#
# COMPACT_ATOMS: atom_id res chain seq x y z
N MET A 1 20.92 -2.44 -2.25
CA MET A 1 19.73 -3.15 -2.80
C MET A 1 19.03 -3.80 -1.62
N ILE A 2 17.69 -3.77 -1.57
CA ILE A 2 16.96 -4.41 -0.46
C ILE A 2 17.20 -5.92 -0.51
N THR A 3 17.63 -6.51 0.60
CA THR A 3 17.91 -7.95 0.72
C THR A 3 16.62 -8.76 0.88
N LYS A 4 16.71 -10.09 0.73
CA LYS A 4 15.56 -10.98 0.99
C LYS A 4 15.07 -10.88 2.43
N GLU A 5 16.00 -10.77 3.38
CA GLU A 5 15.68 -10.62 4.80
C GLU A 5 14.94 -9.31 5.07
N GLU A 6 15.46 -8.18 4.57
CA GLU A 6 14.80 -6.88 4.68
C GLU A 6 13.42 -6.89 4.04
N THR A 7 13.24 -7.59 2.92
CA THR A 7 11.93 -7.76 2.29
C THR A 7 10.96 -8.52 3.19
N THR A 8 11.41 -9.56 3.89
CA THR A 8 10.59 -10.31 4.85
C THR A 8 10.20 -9.44 6.04
N ILE A 9 11.14 -8.67 6.60
CA ILE A 9 10.85 -7.71 7.69
C ILE A 9 9.81 -6.69 7.25
N LEU A 10 9.96 -6.11 6.06
CA LEU A 10 9.02 -5.13 5.51
C LEU A 10 7.62 -5.72 5.33
N LYS A 11 7.49 -7.00 4.95
CA LYS A 11 6.18 -7.68 4.91
C LYS A 11 5.56 -7.79 6.30
N GLY A 12 6.36 -8.14 7.31
CA GLY A 12 5.91 -8.18 8.71
C GLY A 12 5.42 -6.81 9.18
N VAL A 13 6.18 -5.74 8.92
CA VAL A 13 5.78 -4.36 9.23
C VAL A 13 4.47 -3.98 8.53
N ALA A 14 4.31 -4.36 7.26
CA ALA A 14 3.08 -4.08 6.52
C ALA A 14 1.85 -4.76 7.14
N ILE A 15 1.99 -5.99 7.64
CA ILE A 15 0.93 -6.70 8.35
C ILE A 15 0.60 -5.99 9.66
N VAL A 16 1.62 -5.56 10.42
CA VAL A 16 1.40 -4.80 11.66
C VAL A 16 0.67 -3.49 11.38
N PHE A 17 1.05 -2.75 10.32
CA PHE A 17 0.33 -1.53 9.91
C PHE A 17 -1.12 -1.82 9.52
N MET A 18 -1.35 -2.92 8.79
CA MET A 18 -2.70 -3.34 8.42
C MET A 18 -3.56 -3.61 9.66
N LEU A 19 -3.08 -4.44 10.58
CA LEU A 19 -3.79 -4.75 11.82
C LEU A 19 -4.01 -3.50 12.67
N TYR A 20 -2.96 -2.68 12.85
CA TYR A 20 -3.04 -1.46 13.66
C TYR A 20 -4.09 -0.48 13.13
N LEU A 21 -4.08 -0.23 11.82
CA LEU A 21 -5.08 0.65 11.20
C LEU A 21 -6.50 0.11 11.43
N HIS A 22 -6.76 -1.16 11.14
CA HIS A 22 -8.13 -1.70 11.22
C HIS A 22 -8.63 -1.80 12.67
N LEU A 23 -7.74 -2.01 13.63
CA LEU A 23 -8.10 -2.03 15.04
C LEU A 23 -8.38 -0.62 15.58
N PHE A 24 -7.52 0.36 15.31
CA PHE A 24 -7.56 1.64 16.04
C PHE A 24 -8.12 2.83 15.24
N ASN A 25 -8.43 2.66 13.95
CA ASN A 25 -8.98 3.76 13.12
C ASN A 25 -10.45 4.08 13.44
N GLN A 26 -11.12 3.26 14.24
CA GLN A 26 -12.48 3.49 14.71
C GLN A 26 -12.49 3.76 16.21
N MET A 27 -13.01 4.92 16.62
CA MET A 27 -13.12 5.31 18.04
C MET A 27 -13.85 4.28 18.92
N PRO A 28 -14.92 3.60 18.47
CA PRO A 28 -15.54 2.52 19.23
C PRO A 28 -14.55 1.40 19.63
N ASN A 29 -13.68 0.98 18.72
CA ASN A 29 -12.68 -0.05 19.02
C ASN A 29 -11.63 0.45 20.01
N VAL A 30 -11.21 1.71 19.88
CA VAL A 30 -10.26 2.34 20.81
C VAL A 30 -10.82 2.39 22.22
N SER A 31 -12.13 2.61 22.37
CA SER A 31 -12.80 2.65 23.68
C SER A 31 -12.85 1.31 24.42
N LEU A 32 -12.56 0.20 23.73
CA LEU A 32 -12.43 -1.13 24.33
C LEU A 32 -11.06 -1.37 24.99
N CYS A 33 -10.11 -0.46 24.81
CA CYS A 33 -8.74 -0.60 25.31
C CYS A 33 -8.43 0.50 26.33
N ASP A 34 -7.63 0.16 27.34
CA ASP A 34 -7.02 1.17 28.20
C ASP A 34 -5.89 1.89 27.45
N TYR A 35 -5.91 3.22 27.46
CA TYR A 35 -4.87 4.06 26.87
C TYR A 35 -4.41 5.13 27.86
N PHE A 36 -3.11 5.42 27.87
CA PHE A 36 -2.49 6.31 28.86
C PHE A 36 -2.15 7.70 28.31
N ILE A 37 -2.12 7.85 26.98
CA ILE A 37 -1.65 9.08 26.33
C ILE A 37 -2.76 9.61 25.42
N THR A 38 -3.15 10.86 25.66
CA THR A 38 -4.11 11.62 24.87
C THR A 38 -3.50 12.95 24.41
N LEU A 39 -3.90 13.40 23.23
CA LEU A 39 -3.59 14.73 22.68
C LEU A 39 -4.91 15.48 22.55
N GLY A 40 -5.22 16.31 23.54
CA GLY A 40 -6.58 16.83 23.72
C GLY A 40 -7.54 15.68 24.01
N ASP A 41 -8.65 15.63 23.28
CA ASP A 41 -9.69 14.60 23.45
C ASP A 41 -9.46 13.33 22.61
N ILE A 42 -8.35 13.26 21.87
CA ILE A 42 -8.06 12.16 20.94
C ILE A 42 -6.96 11.27 21.52
N PRO A 43 -7.22 9.96 21.73
CA PRO A 43 -6.19 9.00 22.14
C PRO A 43 -5.03 8.95 21.13
N LEU A 44 -3.78 8.91 21.63
CA LEU A 44 -2.59 8.86 20.77
C LEU A 44 -2.63 7.63 19.84
N VAL A 45 -3.14 6.49 20.35
CA VAL A 45 -3.28 5.25 19.57
C VAL A 45 -4.17 5.46 18.33
N HIS A 46 -5.22 6.27 18.43
CA HIS A 46 -6.05 6.62 17.28
C HIS A 46 -5.30 7.54 16.33
N LEU A 47 -4.56 8.53 16.83
CA LEU A 47 -3.81 9.46 15.98
C LEU A 47 -2.72 8.76 15.16
N LEU A 48 -2.03 7.78 15.76
CA LEU A 48 -0.98 7.00 15.10
C LEU A 48 -1.48 6.21 13.88
N THR A 49 -2.78 5.90 13.80
CA THR A 49 -3.37 5.24 12.63
C THR A 49 -3.14 6.01 11.32
N ARG A 50 -3.06 7.35 11.40
CA ARG A 50 -2.77 8.22 10.26
C ARG A 50 -1.37 8.00 9.69
N ALA A 51 -0.43 7.56 10.51
CA ALA A 51 0.94 7.22 10.10
C ALA A 51 1.07 5.74 9.68
N CYS A 52 0.20 4.86 10.18
CA CYS A 52 0.23 3.42 9.93
C CYS A 52 -0.67 2.98 8.77
N ASN A 53 -0.76 3.76 7.69
CA ASN A 53 -1.56 3.36 6.52
C ASN A 53 -0.84 2.23 5.74
N PRO A 54 -1.41 1.00 5.71
CA PRO A 54 -0.77 -0.13 5.05
C PRO A 54 -0.74 0.03 3.53
N VAL A 55 -1.77 0.63 2.92
CA VAL A 55 -1.87 0.80 1.47
C VAL A 55 -0.76 1.73 0.98
N SER A 56 -0.57 2.88 1.63
CA SER A 56 0.54 3.79 1.32
C SER A 56 1.90 3.11 1.43
N PHE A 57 2.09 2.29 2.46
CA PHE A 57 3.32 1.54 2.65
C PHE A 57 3.55 0.49 1.54
N PHE A 58 2.53 -0.29 1.18
CA PHE A 58 2.59 -1.24 0.07
C PHE A 58 2.88 -0.55 -1.26
N LEU A 59 2.29 0.63 -1.51
CA LEU A 59 2.54 1.42 -2.71
C LEU A 59 3.98 1.92 -2.79
N ILE A 60 4.55 2.41 -1.69
CA ILE A 60 5.96 2.82 -1.63
C ILE A 60 6.88 1.63 -1.96
N LEU A 61 6.65 0.47 -1.35
CA LEU A 61 7.45 -0.72 -1.65
C LEU A 61 7.26 -1.20 -3.09
N GLY A 62 6.01 -1.19 -3.57
CA GLY A 62 5.66 -1.54 -4.94
C GLY A 62 6.36 -0.62 -5.95
N GLY A 63 6.27 0.69 -5.78
CA GLY A 63 6.90 1.68 -6.64
C GLY A 63 8.43 1.59 -6.63
N TYR A 64 9.03 1.36 -5.47
CA TYR A 64 10.47 1.08 -5.36
C TYR A 64 10.86 -0.16 -6.18
N GLY A 65 10.15 -1.27 -5.99
CA GLY A 65 10.42 -2.52 -6.69
C GLY A 65 10.20 -2.42 -8.20
N MET A 66 9.14 -1.75 -8.62
CA MET A 66 8.82 -1.52 -10.04
C MET A 66 9.89 -0.65 -10.70
N TYR A 67 10.36 0.43 -10.06
CA TYR A 67 11.40 1.29 -10.61
C TYR A 67 12.75 0.55 -10.75
N MET A 68 13.10 -0.30 -9.78
CA MET A 68 14.30 -1.13 -9.86
C MET A 68 14.26 -2.13 -11.01
N VAL A 69 13.09 -2.71 -11.31
CA VAL A 69 12.94 -3.60 -12.47
C VAL A 69 12.93 -2.81 -13.78
N TYR A 70 12.26 -1.65 -13.81
CA TYR A 70 12.25 -0.75 -14.95
C TYR A 70 13.67 -0.39 -15.41
N ARG A 71 14.57 -0.04 -14.47
CA ARG A 71 15.99 0.26 -14.78
C ARG A 71 16.76 -0.91 -15.39
N LYS A 72 16.31 -2.15 -15.19
CA LYS A 72 16.94 -3.37 -15.74
C LYS A 72 16.30 -3.84 -17.05
N GLY A 73 15.25 -3.15 -17.52
CA GLY A 73 14.41 -3.58 -18.64
C GLY A 73 13.34 -4.57 -18.19
N ASP A 74 12.12 -4.09 -17.97
CA ASP A 74 11.01 -4.91 -17.48
C ASP A 74 10.40 -5.79 -18.59
N LYS A 75 10.77 -7.08 -18.58
CA LYS A 75 10.26 -8.10 -19.52
C LYS A 75 9.00 -8.82 -19.02
N ASN A 76 8.73 -8.77 -17.71
CA ASN A 76 7.77 -9.67 -17.05
C ASN A 76 6.62 -8.91 -16.36
N LYS A 77 6.27 -7.72 -16.87
CA LYS A 77 5.24 -6.84 -16.29
C LYS A 77 3.90 -7.57 -16.10
N TYR A 78 3.41 -8.25 -17.14
CA TYR A 78 2.09 -8.92 -17.12
C TYR A 78 2.09 -10.16 -16.23
N ILE A 79 3.18 -10.93 -16.23
CA ILE A 79 3.33 -12.12 -15.36
C ILE A 79 3.28 -11.71 -13.89
N ARG A 80 3.83 -10.55 -13.53
CA ARG A 80 3.79 -10.03 -12.15
C ARG A 80 2.36 -9.72 -11.71
N ILE A 81 1.58 -9.08 -12.59
CA ILE A 81 0.16 -8.78 -12.33
C ILE A 81 -0.67 -10.05 -12.27
N LEU A 82 -0.45 -10.99 -13.19
CA LEU A 82 -1.13 -12.28 -13.13
C LEU A 82 -0.85 -13.00 -11.81
N LYS A 83 0.41 -13.02 -11.35
CA LYS A 83 0.75 -13.57 -10.04
C LYS A 83 0.01 -12.86 -8.91
N LEU A 84 -0.07 -11.53 -8.92
CA LEU A 84 -0.85 -10.76 -7.94
C LEU A 84 -2.32 -11.20 -7.93
N TYR A 85 -2.95 -11.31 -9.10
CA TYR A 85 -4.35 -11.74 -9.22
C TYR A 85 -4.57 -13.20 -8.81
N ILE A 86 -3.64 -14.12 -9.11
CA ILE A 86 -3.74 -15.50 -8.63
C ILE A 86 -3.77 -15.55 -7.09
N HIS A 87 -2.88 -14.81 -6.42
CA HIS A 87 -2.89 -14.74 -4.95
C HIS A 87 -4.18 -14.12 -4.43
N TYR A 88 -4.66 -13.07 -5.08
CA TYR A 88 -5.94 -12.45 -4.76
C TYR A 88 -7.11 -13.43 -4.91
N TRP A 89 -7.19 -14.21 -5.99
CA TRP A 89 -8.28 -15.15 -6.23
C TRP A 89 -8.31 -16.29 -5.20
N VAL A 90 -7.14 -16.72 -4.70
CA VAL A 90 -7.07 -17.65 -3.57
C VAL A 90 -7.72 -17.02 -2.33
N ILE A 91 -7.38 -15.78 -2.01
CA ILE A 91 -7.98 -15.04 -0.88
C ILE A 91 -9.49 -14.87 -1.10
N LEU A 92 -9.92 -14.50 -2.30
CA LEU A 92 -11.32 -14.32 -2.67
C LEU A 92 -12.13 -15.60 -2.46
N ALA A 93 -11.60 -16.76 -2.88
CA ALA A 93 -12.22 -18.06 -2.69
C ALA A 93 -12.38 -18.40 -1.20
N LEU A 94 -11.38 -18.07 -0.37
CA LEU A 94 -11.49 -18.24 1.08
C LEU A 94 -12.58 -17.34 1.69
N PHE A 95 -12.66 -16.06 1.29
CA PHE A 95 -13.71 -15.15 1.75
C PHE A 95 -15.11 -15.63 1.35
N LEU A 96 -15.27 -16.15 0.12
CA LEU A 96 -16.52 -16.74 -0.33
C LEU A 96 -16.90 -17.99 0.47
N LEU A 97 -15.94 -18.88 0.73
CA LEU A 97 -16.15 -20.09 1.53
C LEU A 97 -16.60 -19.74 2.95
N VAL A 98 -15.90 -18.82 3.61
CA VAL A 98 -16.26 -18.37 4.97
C VAL A 98 -17.61 -17.66 4.96
N GLY A 99 -17.85 -16.78 3.97
CA GLY A 99 -19.13 -16.08 3.81
C GLY A 99 -20.31 -17.02 3.62
N PHE A 100 -20.11 -18.11 2.86
CA PHE A 100 -21.11 -19.14 2.65
C PHE A 100 -21.37 -19.95 3.92
N ILE A 101 -20.33 -20.44 4.59
CA ILE A 101 -20.46 -21.30 5.78
C ILE A 101 -21.07 -20.54 6.97
N VAL A 102 -20.61 -19.31 7.22
CA VAL A 102 -20.98 -18.55 8.43
C VAL A 102 -22.29 -17.79 8.24
N TYR A 103 -22.51 -17.21 7.06
CA TYR A 103 -23.60 -16.27 6.81
C TYR A 103 -24.58 -16.73 5.71
N GLY A 104 -24.38 -17.91 5.11
CA GLY A 104 -25.19 -18.38 3.99
C GLY A 104 -25.10 -17.50 2.75
N ARG A 105 -24.05 -16.66 2.63
CA ARG A 105 -23.90 -15.72 1.51
C ARG A 105 -23.59 -16.49 0.23
N THR A 106 -24.35 -16.22 -0.82
CA THR A 106 -24.08 -16.74 -2.15
C THR A 106 -23.19 -15.78 -2.94
N PRO A 107 -22.47 -16.25 -3.98
CA PRO A 107 -21.67 -15.37 -4.84
C PRO A 107 -22.49 -14.30 -5.60
N GLY A 108 -23.81 -14.43 -5.69
CA GLY A 108 -24.65 -13.50 -6.45
C GLY A 108 -24.57 -13.72 -7.96
N SER A 109 -24.83 -12.66 -8.73
CA SER A 109 -24.93 -12.73 -10.20
C SER A 109 -23.56 -12.87 -10.89
N PHE A 110 -23.57 -13.29 -12.16
CA PHE A 110 -22.34 -13.35 -12.98
C PHE A 110 -21.58 -12.01 -13.00
N LEU A 111 -22.29 -10.88 -13.10
CA LEU A 111 -21.68 -9.56 -13.05
C LEU A 111 -21.02 -9.27 -11.69
N THR A 112 -21.65 -9.69 -10.60
CA THR A 112 -21.08 -9.55 -9.24
C THR A 112 -19.78 -10.35 -9.13
N ILE A 113 -19.78 -11.58 -9.63
CA ILE A 113 -18.60 -12.45 -9.65
C ILE A 113 -17.49 -11.80 -10.49
N LEU A 114 -17.81 -11.36 -11.70
CA LEU A 114 -16.85 -10.73 -12.61
C LEU A 114 -16.23 -9.46 -12.00
N SER A 115 -17.07 -8.65 -11.35
CA SER A 115 -16.63 -7.42 -10.68
C SER A 115 -15.66 -7.70 -9.54
N ASN A 116 -15.94 -8.72 -8.72
CA ASN A 116 -15.03 -9.15 -7.66
C ASN A 116 -13.75 -9.79 -8.20
N VAL A 117 -13.84 -10.67 -9.21
CA VAL A 117 -12.66 -11.33 -9.81
C VAL A 117 -11.69 -10.31 -10.41
N THR A 118 -12.21 -9.24 -10.99
CA THR A 118 -11.40 -8.13 -11.55
C THR A 118 -10.94 -7.12 -10.49
N GLY A 119 -11.64 -7.06 -9.35
CA GLY A 119 -11.44 -6.06 -8.31
C GLY A 119 -12.05 -4.70 -8.65
N PHE A 120 -12.99 -4.65 -9.60
CA PHE A 120 -13.70 -3.43 -10.01
C PHE A 120 -14.67 -2.96 -8.92
N GLU A 121 -15.48 -3.87 -8.39
CA GLU A 121 -16.33 -3.63 -7.22
C GLU A 121 -16.11 -4.80 -6.23
N ALA A 122 -15.43 -4.51 -5.12
CA ALA A 122 -15.01 -5.51 -4.16
C ALA A 122 -16.10 -5.82 -3.13
N THR A 123 -17.26 -6.31 -3.59
CA THR A 123 -18.43 -6.55 -2.71
C THR A 123 -18.23 -7.73 -1.74
N TYR A 124 -17.36 -8.69 -2.06
CA TYR A 124 -17.06 -9.81 -1.16
C TYR A 124 -16.06 -9.42 -0.07
N ASN A 125 -15.16 -8.48 -0.34
CA ASN A 125 -14.20 -7.95 0.61
C ASN A 125 -13.84 -6.50 0.28
N GLY A 126 -14.45 -5.56 1.00
CA GLY A 126 -14.26 -4.13 0.80
C GLY A 126 -12.82 -3.64 1.02
N GLU A 127 -11.98 -4.39 1.75
CA GLU A 127 -10.60 -3.97 2.05
C GLU A 127 -9.65 -4.07 0.84
N ILE A 128 -10.13 -4.63 -0.28
CA ILE A 128 -9.36 -4.85 -1.51
C ILE A 128 -9.61 -3.73 -2.55
N TRP A 129 -10.31 -2.66 -2.17
CA TRP A 129 -10.67 -1.52 -3.01
C TRP A 129 -9.52 -0.90 -3.84
N PHE A 130 -8.26 -1.04 -3.41
CA PHE A 130 -7.11 -0.44 -4.10
C PHE A 130 -6.46 -1.36 -5.15
N LEU A 131 -6.87 -2.63 -5.27
CA LEU A 131 -6.19 -3.64 -6.06
C LEU A 131 -6.19 -3.32 -7.57
N LEU A 132 -7.36 -3.03 -8.14
CA LEU A 132 -7.48 -2.74 -9.57
C LEU A 132 -6.74 -1.45 -9.94
N PRO A 133 -6.92 -0.31 -9.23
CA PRO A 133 -6.13 0.90 -9.48
C PRO A 133 -4.61 0.65 -9.39
N TYR A 134 -4.16 -0.15 -8.42
CA TYR A 134 -2.75 -0.52 -8.30
C TYR A 134 -2.27 -1.42 -9.45
N ALA A 135 -3.08 -2.37 -9.90
CA ALA A 135 -2.75 -3.24 -11.03
C ALA A 135 -2.58 -2.43 -12.32
N LEU A 136 -3.53 -1.51 -12.58
CA LEU A 136 -3.45 -0.58 -13.70
C LEU A 136 -2.18 0.29 -13.59
N LEU A 137 -1.92 0.87 -12.41
CA LEU A 137 -0.73 1.69 -12.16
C LEU A 137 0.56 0.90 -12.39
N SER A 138 0.58 -0.37 -12.01
CA SER A 138 1.73 -1.25 -12.20
C SER A 138 1.96 -1.58 -13.68
N ILE A 139 0.89 -1.78 -14.47
CA ILE A 139 0.99 -2.00 -15.93
C ILE A 139 1.53 -0.76 -16.64
N THR A 140 1.04 0.42 -16.27
CA THR A 140 1.43 1.70 -16.87
C THR A 140 2.75 2.26 -16.31
N SER A 141 3.24 1.74 -15.19
CA SER A 141 4.41 2.26 -14.45
C SER A 141 5.65 2.50 -15.32
N SER A 142 6.01 1.56 -16.20
CA SER A 142 7.20 1.70 -17.07
C SER A 142 7.08 2.91 -18.00
N TRP A 143 5.89 3.15 -18.55
CA TRP A 143 5.62 4.31 -19.40
C TRP A 143 5.65 5.60 -18.57
N LEU A 144 4.99 5.60 -17.41
CA LEU A 144 5.00 6.74 -16.50
C LEU A 144 6.42 7.11 -16.02
N PHE A 145 7.26 6.12 -15.69
CA PHE A 145 8.65 6.32 -15.32
C PHE A 145 9.44 6.98 -16.45
N SER A 146 9.25 6.53 -17.70
CA SER A 146 9.92 7.12 -18.87
C SER A 146 9.58 8.59 -19.11
N ILE A 147 8.39 9.03 -18.69
CA ILE A 147 7.97 10.43 -18.73
C ILE A 147 8.62 11.19 -17.57
N THR A 148 8.42 10.70 -16.35
CA THR A 148 8.87 11.38 -15.13
C THR A 148 10.39 11.45 -14.99
N ASP A 149 11.14 10.55 -15.63
CA ASP A 149 12.60 10.58 -15.61
C ASP A 149 13.20 11.76 -16.38
N ARG A 150 12.42 12.41 -17.25
CA ARG A 150 12.79 13.64 -17.96
C ARG A 150 12.75 14.89 -17.08
N PHE A 151 12.12 14.81 -15.90
CA PHE A 151 11.93 15.93 -14.99
C PHE A 151 12.72 15.76 -13.69
N LYS A 152 13.01 16.88 -13.00
CA LYS A 152 13.64 16.81 -11.67
C LYS A 152 12.66 16.22 -10.67
N THR A 153 13.13 15.27 -9.86
CA THR A 153 12.35 14.55 -8.84
C THR A 153 11.51 15.45 -7.95
N ARG A 154 12.05 16.60 -7.52
CA ARG A 154 11.31 17.56 -6.67
C ARG A 154 10.02 18.06 -7.32
N TYR A 155 10.03 18.32 -8.63
CA TYR A 155 8.85 18.81 -9.34
C TYR A 155 7.85 17.68 -9.56
N VAL A 156 8.32 16.47 -9.87
CA VAL A 156 7.47 15.28 -9.97
C VAL A 156 6.74 15.03 -8.65
N LEU A 157 7.46 15.02 -7.52
CA LEU A 157 6.87 14.81 -6.20
C LEU A 157 5.93 15.95 -5.81
N LEU A 158 6.26 17.20 -6.13
CA LEU A 158 5.39 18.35 -5.84
C LEU A 158 4.07 18.25 -6.62
N VAL A 159 4.13 17.97 -7.94
CA VAL A 159 2.92 17.80 -8.76
C VAL A 159 2.07 16.63 -8.23
N LEU A 160 2.69 15.48 -7.97
CA LEU A 160 1.96 14.32 -7.46
C LEU A 160 1.40 14.56 -6.05
N PHE A 161 2.06 15.35 -5.22
CA PHE A 161 1.53 15.76 -3.92
C PHE A 161 0.26 16.60 -4.09
N PHE A 162 0.25 17.58 -4.99
CA PHE A 162 -0.97 18.35 -5.28
C PHE A 162 -2.09 17.50 -5.89
N VAL A 163 -1.77 16.59 -6.81
CA VAL A 163 -2.74 15.61 -7.34
C VAL A 163 -3.33 14.77 -6.21
N ASN A 164 -2.50 14.31 -5.27
CA ASN A 164 -2.97 13.56 -4.10
C ASN A 164 -3.87 14.40 -3.20
N LEU A 165 -3.56 15.68 -2.97
CA LEU A 165 -4.43 16.59 -2.20
C LEU A 165 -5.78 16.81 -2.91
N CYS A 166 -5.76 17.07 -4.21
CA CYS A 166 -6.98 17.27 -5.00
C CYS A 166 -7.87 16.02 -4.99
N THR A 167 -7.29 14.84 -5.24
CA THR A 167 -8.05 13.57 -5.19
C THR A 167 -8.57 13.27 -3.78
N SER A 168 -7.77 13.51 -2.73
CA SER A 168 -8.21 13.36 -1.33
C SER A 168 -9.38 14.28 -1.00
N PHE A 169 -9.33 15.53 -1.46
CA PHE A 169 -10.43 16.49 -1.29
C PHE A 169 -11.70 16.02 -2.01
N LEU A 170 -11.58 15.55 -3.25
CA LEU A 170 -12.72 15.04 -4.03
C LEU A 170 -13.35 13.81 -3.36
N ILE A 171 -12.54 12.85 -2.91
CA ILE A 171 -13.03 11.66 -2.17
C ILE A 171 -13.70 12.10 -0.87
N SER A 172 -13.09 13.01 -0.11
CA SER A 172 -13.63 13.47 1.17
C SER A 172 -14.96 14.23 1.02
N ARG A 173 -15.16 14.98 -0.08
CA ARG A 173 -16.34 15.84 -0.26
C ARG A 173 -17.47 15.16 -1.04
N TYR A 174 -17.12 14.32 -2.00
CA TYR A 174 -18.06 13.71 -2.95
C TYR A 174 -18.00 12.17 -2.96
N GLY A 175 -17.28 11.56 -2.01
CA GLY A 175 -17.15 10.11 -1.87
C GLY A 175 -18.51 9.43 -1.79
N ASP A 176 -19.23 9.69 -0.70
CA ASP A 176 -20.56 9.12 -0.43
C ASP A 176 -21.60 9.57 -1.46
N ALA A 177 -21.60 10.86 -1.82
CA ALA A 177 -22.60 11.42 -2.73
C ALA A 177 -22.49 10.94 -4.19
N PHE A 178 -21.31 10.49 -4.64
CA PHE A 178 -21.08 10.15 -6.04
C PHE A 178 -20.10 9.00 -6.25
N PHE A 179 -18.85 9.12 -5.76
CA PHE A 179 -17.78 8.21 -6.15
C PHE A 179 -18.00 6.76 -5.68
N TYR A 180 -18.43 6.55 -4.43
CA TYR A 180 -18.65 5.20 -3.88
C TYR A 180 -19.78 4.43 -4.56
N HIS A 181 -20.59 5.11 -5.38
CA HIS A 181 -21.65 4.51 -6.19
C HIS A 181 -21.32 4.48 -7.69
N ASN A 182 -20.24 5.12 -8.13
CA ASN A 182 -19.85 5.24 -9.54
C ASN A 182 -18.40 4.80 -9.75
N TYR A 183 -18.18 3.48 -9.76
CA TYR A 183 -16.84 2.88 -9.86
C TYR A 183 -16.06 3.26 -11.12
N LEU A 184 -16.75 3.52 -12.24
CA LEU A 184 -16.12 4.05 -13.46
C LEU A 184 -15.43 5.41 -13.25
N ALA A 185 -15.91 6.23 -12.32
CA ALA A 185 -15.28 7.48 -11.95
C ALA A 185 -14.33 7.33 -10.75
N TYR A 186 -14.66 6.43 -9.82
CA TYR A 186 -13.88 6.21 -8.61
C TYR A 186 -12.54 5.53 -8.87
N ASP A 187 -12.48 4.49 -9.70
CA ASP A 187 -11.23 3.77 -9.98
C ASP A 187 -10.16 4.65 -10.64
N PRO A 188 -10.48 5.48 -11.66
CA PRO A 188 -9.53 6.46 -12.18
C PRO A 188 -9.09 7.47 -11.13
N LEU A 189 -10.01 7.94 -10.27
CA LEU A 189 -9.67 8.88 -9.20
C LEU A 189 -8.69 8.25 -8.20
N LEU A 190 -8.95 7.00 -7.80
CA LEU A 190 -8.07 6.22 -6.95
C LEU A 190 -6.72 6.00 -7.61
N TYR A 191 -6.68 5.65 -8.90
CA TYR A 191 -5.43 5.49 -9.63
C TYR A 191 -4.51 6.71 -9.44
N PHE A 192 -5.03 7.93 -9.63
CA PHE A 192 -4.28 9.17 -9.43
C PHE A 192 -3.92 9.42 -7.96
N HIS A 193 -4.83 9.09 -7.04
CA HIS A 193 -4.59 9.17 -5.61
C HIS A 193 -3.39 8.32 -5.17
N LEU A 194 -3.32 7.06 -5.64
CA LEU A 194 -2.25 6.13 -5.28
C LEU A 194 -0.88 6.51 -5.88
N MET A 195 -0.84 7.32 -6.94
CA MET A 195 0.40 7.69 -7.64
C MET A 195 1.43 8.33 -6.71
N PHE A 196 1.02 9.19 -5.78
CA PHE A 196 1.96 9.90 -4.91
C PHE A 196 2.78 8.93 -4.05
N SER A 197 2.11 8.03 -3.32
CA SER A 197 2.78 7.02 -2.49
C SER A 197 3.66 6.09 -3.33
N PHE A 198 3.16 5.66 -4.48
CA PHE A 198 3.92 4.83 -5.41
C PHE A 198 5.21 5.53 -5.88
N TYR A 199 5.12 6.80 -6.22
CA TYR A 199 6.26 7.59 -6.69
C TYR A 199 7.24 7.97 -5.60
N LEU A 200 6.83 8.10 -4.34
CA LEU A 200 7.77 8.23 -3.22
C LEU A 200 8.73 7.02 -3.19
N GLY A 201 8.19 5.82 -3.37
CA GLY A 201 8.97 4.60 -3.53
C GLY A 201 9.91 4.62 -4.75
N ALA A 202 9.37 4.94 -5.92
CA ALA A 202 10.13 4.98 -7.16
C ALA A 202 11.28 6.01 -7.11
N MET A 203 11.04 7.21 -6.56
CA MET A 203 12.04 8.25 -6.42
C MET A 203 13.12 7.90 -5.38
N THR A 204 12.75 7.17 -4.33
CA THR A 204 13.70 6.60 -3.36
C THR A 204 14.64 5.61 -4.05
N ALA A 205 14.12 4.77 -4.95
CA ALA A 205 14.92 3.87 -5.77
C ALA A 205 15.82 4.62 -6.77
N LYS A 206 15.28 5.66 -7.43
CA LYS A 206 16.01 6.50 -8.40
C LYS A 206 17.26 7.12 -7.81
N HIS A 207 17.15 7.71 -6.62
CA HIS A 207 18.27 8.36 -5.94
C HIS A 207 19.15 7.41 -5.13
N GLN A 208 18.81 6.12 -5.14
CA GLN A 208 19.45 5.08 -4.33
C GLN A 208 19.56 5.51 -2.85
N LEU A 209 18.52 6.14 -2.31
CA LEU A 209 18.57 6.72 -0.96
C LEU A 209 18.88 5.66 0.09
N ILE A 210 18.36 4.44 -0.08
CA ILE A 210 18.60 3.33 0.85
C ILE A 210 20.09 2.94 0.87
N THR A 211 20.78 2.90 -0.28
CA THR A 211 22.23 2.59 -0.29
C THR A 211 23.03 3.72 0.33
N LYS A 212 22.70 4.98 0.01
CA LYS A 212 23.32 6.15 0.62
C LYS A 212 23.17 6.19 2.14
N ILE A 213 21.98 5.87 2.66
CA ILE A 213 21.73 5.80 4.10
C ILE A 213 22.55 4.67 4.73
N SER A 214 22.58 3.48 4.12
CA SER A 214 23.39 2.34 4.58
C SER A 214 24.90 2.66 4.61
N GLU A 215 25.39 3.49 3.70
CA GLU A 215 26.80 3.89 3.62
C GLU A 215 27.15 5.09 4.50
N SER A 216 26.15 5.87 4.92
CA SER A 216 26.33 7.02 5.82
C SER A 216 26.80 6.61 7.22
N LYS A 217 27.40 7.55 7.95
CA LYS A 217 27.79 7.36 9.38
C LYS A 217 26.64 6.81 10.22
N ALA A 218 25.41 7.28 10.01
CA ALA A 218 24.23 6.79 10.71
C ALA A 218 23.92 5.31 10.38
N GLY A 219 24.03 4.92 9.10
CA GLY A 219 23.85 3.53 8.68
C GLY A 219 24.91 2.57 9.23
N GLN A 220 26.15 3.04 9.34
CA GLN A 220 27.23 2.26 9.95
C GLN A 220 27.02 2.06 11.46
N ILE A 221 26.56 3.10 12.16
CA ILE A 221 26.19 3.01 13.59
C ILE A 221 25.04 2.01 13.80
N LEU A 222 24.00 2.08 12.97
CA LEU A 222 22.87 1.13 13.02
C LEU A 222 23.29 -0.31 12.74
N LYS A 223 24.20 -0.53 11.78
CA LYS A 223 24.77 -1.88 11.53
C LYS A 223 25.57 -2.39 12.73
N LYS A 224 26.35 -1.52 13.37
CA LYS A 224 27.10 -1.88 14.57
C LYS A 224 26.17 -2.30 15.71
N ILE A 225 25.14 -1.51 15.99
CA ILE A 225 24.11 -1.85 16.99
C ILE A 225 23.42 -3.19 16.67
N ARG A 226 23.09 -3.45 15.39
CA ARG A 226 22.50 -4.73 14.97
C ARG A 226 23.44 -5.91 15.22
N MET A 227 24.73 -5.78 14.93
CA MET A 227 25.71 -6.84 15.20
C MET A 227 25.87 -7.09 16.70
N ASP A 228 25.84 -6.03 17.51
CA ASP A 228 25.98 -6.14 18.96
C ASP A 228 24.76 -6.82 19.60
N VAL A 229 23.54 -6.56 19.10
CA VAL A 229 22.30 -7.23 19.55
C VAL A 229 22.29 -8.71 19.14
N VAL A 230 22.68 -9.03 17.90
CA VAL A 230 22.76 -10.42 17.43
C VAL A 230 23.84 -11.19 18.19
N ALA A 231 24.97 -10.57 18.52
CA ALA A 231 26.02 -11.18 19.34
C ALA A 231 25.59 -11.44 20.80
N PHE A 232 24.57 -10.73 21.29
CA PHE A 232 24.01 -10.94 22.63
C PHE A 232 23.08 -12.18 22.67
N ASP A 233 22.33 -12.44 21.60
CA ASP A 233 21.45 -13.63 21.47
C ASP A 233 22.22 -14.96 21.40
N TYR A 234 23.53 -14.95 21.10
CA TYR A 234 24.38 -16.16 21.10
C TYR A 234 25.15 -16.39 22.42
N ARG A 235 24.87 -15.59 23.46
CA ARG A 235 25.51 -15.70 24.78
C ARG A 235 24.57 -16.18 25.91
N LEU A 236 23.37 -16.64 25.54
CA LEU A 236 22.43 -17.35 26.41
C LEU A 236 22.30 -18.80 25.93
#